data_AF-A0A6G3MI44-F1
#
_entry.id   AF-A0A6G3MI44-F1
#
_cell.length_a   1.000
_cell.length_b   1.000
_cell.length_c   1.000
_cell.angle_alpha   90.00
_cell.angle_beta   90.00
_cell.angle_gamma   90.00
#
_symmetry.space_group_name_H-M   'P 1'
#
loop_
_entity.id
_entity.type
_entity.pdbx_description
1 polymer ?
#
loop_
_entity_poly.entity_id
_entity_poly.type
_entity_poly.pdbx_seq_one_letter_code
_entity_poly.pdbx_strand_id
1 'polypeptide(L)'
;MCQRIGFLYGTYEPLENIPLGIRARVHAIYEPPQINSFDMVKLTPDKMEDDFDCVARALGYQKIGWIFTDLLIHPELKGKIMQTRNSSSYFLSAQECITSATFQNNYLNYCKYSTSGFYGSKFVTVAITG
;
A
#
# COMPACT_ATOMS: atom_id res chain seq x y z
N MET A 1 0.19 20.58 6.03
CA MET A 1 -0.08 19.14 6.24
C MET A 1 0.96 18.39 5.44
N CYS A 2 1.56 17.34 5.99
CA CYS A 2 2.52 16.50 5.26
C CYS A 2 1.84 15.20 4.81
N GLN A 3 2.39 14.62 3.75
CA GLN A 3 1.95 13.31 3.25
C GLN A 3 2.55 12.18 4.08
N ARG A 4 1.93 10.99 4.05
CA ARG A 4 2.36 9.81 4.80
C ARG A 4 2.35 8.55 3.93
N ILE A 5 3.25 7.63 4.26
CA ILE A 5 3.27 6.24 3.78
C ILE A 5 3.09 5.30 4.98
N GLY A 6 2.38 4.20 4.74
CA GLY A 6 2.29 3.07 5.66
C GLY A 6 2.30 1.72 4.94
N PHE A 7 2.62 0.66 5.68
CA PHE A 7 2.47 -0.72 5.25
C PHE A 7 1.19 -1.33 5.84
N LEU A 8 0.47 -2.05 4.99
CA LEU A 8 -0.79 -2.70 5.33
C LEU A 8 -0.52 -4.12 5.81
N TYR A 9 -0.99 -4.43 7.01
CA TYR A 9 -0.90 -5.77 7.59
C TYR A 9 -2.28 -6.39 7.72
N GLY A 10 -2.37 -7.67 7.36
CA GLY A 10 -3.62 -8.39 7.44
C GLY A 10 -3.59 -9.75 6.77
N THR A 11 -4.72 -10.15 6.19
CA THR A 11 -4.92 -11.49 5.62
C THR A 11 -5.55 -11.42 4.23
N TYR A 12 -5.45 -12.50 3.48
CA TYR A 12 -6.21 -12.69 2.25
C TYR A 12 -7.33 -13.68 2.51
N GLU A 13 -8.54 -13.36 2.08
CA GLU A 13 -9.72 -14.21 2.28
C GLU A 13 -10.60 -14.23 1.03
N PRO A 14 -11.42 -15.29 0.83
CA PRO A 14 -12.36 -15.35 -0.27
C PRO A 14 -13.36 -14.19 -0.23
N LEU A 15 -13.71 -13.66 -1.39
CA LEU A 15 -14.72 -12.62 -1.54
C LEU A 15 -16.04 -13.25 -2.03
N GLU A 16 -17.03 -13.34 -1.15
CA GLU A 16 -18.29 -14.08 -1.40
C GLU A 16 -19.08 -13.58 -2.62
N ASN A 17 -19.01 -12.29 -2.93
CA ASN A 17 -19.82 -11.66 -3.98
C ASN A 17 -19.16 -11.63 -5.36
N ILE A 18 -17.94 -12.18 -5.50
CA ILE A 18 -17.22 -12.24 -6.77
C ILE A 18 -16.74 -13.68 -6.98
N PRO A 19 -17.14 -14.37 -8.08
CA PRO A 19 -16.69 -15.72 -8.36
C PRO A 19 -15.16 -15.83 -8.34
N LEU A 20 -14.62 -16.70 -7.48
CA LEU A 20 -13.17 -16.89 -7.26
C LEU A 20 -12.42 -15.60 -6.84
N GLY A 21 -13.15 -14.62 -6.31
CA GLY A 21 -12.59 -13.37 -5.83
C GLY A 21 -11.79 -13.57 -4.56
N ILE A 22 -10.70 -12.81 -4.43
CA ILE A 22 -9.87 -12.74 -3.23
C ILE A 22 -9.86 -11.29 -2.78
N ARG A 23 -10.10 -11.05 -1.49
CA ARG A 23 -9.94 -9.72 -0.88
C ARG A 23 -8.77 -9.71 0.08
N ALA A 24 -8.07 -8.58 0.13
CA ALA A 24 -7.05 -8.29 1.14
C ALA A 24 -7.73 -7.56 2.30
N ARG A 25 -7.83 -8.20 3.48
CA ARG A 25 -8.41 -7.61 4.69
C ARG A 25 -7.32 -7.00 5.54
N VAL A 26 -7.29 -5.67 5.56
CA VAL A 26 -6.38 -4.88 6.39
C VAL A 26 -6.85 -4.90 7.84
N HIS A 27 -5.93 -5.19 8.75
CA HIS A 27 -6.16 -5.17 10.20
C HIS A 27 -5.36 -4.07 10.90
N ALA A 28 -4.18 -3.73 10.37
CA ALA A 28 -3.33 -2.67 10.91
C ALA A 28 -2.58 -1.94 9.78
N ILE A 29 -2.20 -0.70 10.07
CA ILE A 29 -1.30 0.10 9.25
C ILE A 29 -0.08 0.41 10.11
N TYR A 30 1.09 -0.03 9.65
CA TYR A 30 2.37 0.29 10.27
C TYR A 30 3.01 1.45 9.52
N GLU A 31 3.39 2.51 10.22
CA GLU A 31 4.05 3.67 9.62
C GLU A 31 5.57 3.57 9.82
N PRO A 32 6.33 3.14 8.81
CA PRO A 32 7.78 3.04 8.93
C PRO A 32 8.43 4.45 9.07
N PRO A 33 9.68 4.52 9.55
CA PRO A 33 10.48 5.74 9.54
C PRO A 33 10.51 6.39 8.15
N GLN A 34 10.14 7.66 8.07
CA GLN A 34 9.97 8.37 6.80
C GLN A 34 10.27 9.87 6.96
N ILE A 35 10.78 10.48 5.88
CA ILE A 35 10.89 11.93 5.72
C ILE A 35 9.72 12.38 4.85
N ASN A 36 8.95 13.37 5.30
CA ASN A 36 7.79 13.85 4.59
C ASN A 36 7.72 15.37 4.43
N SER A 37 7.03 15.78 3.38
CA SER A 37 6.71 17.15 2.98
C SER A 37 5.23 17.19 2.56
N PHE A 38 4.74 18.34 2.12
CA PHE A 38 3.40 18.50 1.55
C PHE A 38 3.24 17.80 0.18
N ASP A 39 4.34 17.56 -0.53
CA ASP A 39 4.41 17.04 -1.92
C ASP A 39 5.31 15.81 -2.08
N MET A 40 5.97 15.36 -0.99
CA MET A 40 6.97 14.30 -1.07
C MET A 40 6.93 13.44 0.20
N VAL A 41 7.14 12.14 0.02
CA VAL A 41 7.47 11.21 1.10
C VAL A 41 8.62 10.31 0.65
N LYS A 42 9.58 10.10 1.55
CA LYS A 42 10.70 9.20 1.35
C LYS A 42 10.84 8.26 2.55
N LEU A 43 10.78 6.97 2.29
CA LEU A 43 11.08 5.95 3.30
C LEU A 43 12.55 6.00 3.70
N THR A 44 12.81 5.76 4.98
CA THR A 44 14.16 5.63 5.55
C THR A 44 14.34 4.23 6.13
N PRO A 45 15.59 3.75 6.32
CA PRO A 45 15.82 2.40 6.85
C PRO A 45 15.11 2.19 8.18
N ASP A 46 14.37 1.09 8.27
CA ASP A 46 13.62 0.71 9.46
C ASP A 46 14.37 -0.38 10.21
N LYS A 47 14.71 -0.10 11.47
CA LYS A 47 15.39 -1.08 12.34
C LYS A 47 14.41 -2.04 13.03
N MET A 48 13.13 -1.70 13.07
CA MET A 48 12.09 -2.46 13.78
C MET A 48 11.22 -3.30 12.84
N GLU A 49 11.49 -3.26 11.52
CA GLU A 49 10.68 -3.96 10.51
C GLU A 49 10.59 -5.46 10.80
N ASP A 50 11.72 -6.11 11.10
CA ASP A 50 11.76 -7.55 11.38
C ASP A 50 11.01 -7.93 12.66
N ASP A 51 11.14 -7.10 13.70
CA ASP A 51 10.43 -7.29 14.98
C ASP A 51 8.93 -7.16 14.79
N PHE A 52 8.50 -6.14 14.03
CA PHE A 52 7.09 -5.94 13.72
C PHE A 52 6.53 -7.06 12.84
N ASP A 53 7.29 -7.50 11.82
CA ASP A 53 6.92 -8.63 10.97
C ASP A 53 6.81 -9.93 11.78
N CYS A 54 7.64 -10.11 12.82
CA CYS A 54 7.55 -11.24 13.74
C CYS A 54 6.24 -11.21 14.54
N VAL A 55 5.90 -10.06 15.14
CA VAL A 55 4.65 -9.88 15.90
C VAL A 55 3.43 -10.05 14.99
N ALA A 56 3.45 -9.47 13.80
CA ALA A 56 2.37 -9.61 12.84
C ALA A 56 2.15 -11.09 12.47
N ARG A 57 3.23 -11.84 12.19
CA ARG A 57 3.16 -13.28 11.91
C ARG A 57 2.60 -14.08 13.10
N ALA A 58 2.96 -13.74 14.33
CA ALA A 58 2.41 -14.38 15.53
C ALA A 58 0.90 -14.16 15.68
N LEU A 59 0.37 -13.04 15.17
CA LEU A 59 -1.06 -12.75 15.09
C LEU A 59 -1.75 -13.34 13.85
N GLY A 60 -1.01 -14.08 13.00
CA GLY A 60 -1.53 -14.62 11.74
C GLY A 60 -1.66 -13.59 10.62
N TYR A 61 -1.06 -12.42 10.77
CA TYR A 61 -1.03 -11.36 9.77
C TYR A 61 0.24 -11.42 8.92
N GLN A 62 0.14 -10.89 7.71
CA GLN A 62 1.28 -10.67 6.83
C GLN A 62 1.20 -9.27 6.24
N LYS A 63 2.33 -8.76 5.75
CA LYS A 63 2.39 -7.51 4.99
C LYS A 63 1.71 -7.74 3.63
N ILE A 64 0.53 -7.15 3.43
CA ILE A 64 -0.34 -7.40 2.27
C ILE A 64 -0.34 -6.25 1.27
N GLY A 65 0.26 -5.10 1.61
CA GLY A 65 0.30 -3.96 0.72
C GLY A 65 0.97 -2.75 1.34
N TRP A 66 0.90 -1.64 0.61
CA TRP A 66 1.31 -0.33 1.10
C TRP A 66 0.26 0.72 0.76
N ILE A 67 0.28 1.81 1.52
CA ILE A 67 -0.66 2.91 1.41
C ILE A 67 0.10 4.24 1.47
N PHE A 68 -0.33 5.21 0.69
CA PHE A 68 0.22 6.56 0.71
C PHE A 68 -0.86 7.62 0.54
N THR A 69 -0.60 8.84 1.02
CA THR A 69 -1.51 9.97 0.91
C THR A 69 -1.06 10.96 -0.16
N ASP A 70 -2.04 11.53 -0.85
CA ASP A 70 -1.91 12.72 -1.69
C ASP A 70 -3.11 13.63 -1.43
N LEU A 71 -3.09 14.26 -0.25
CA LEU A 71 -4.18 15.10 0.24
C LEU A 71 -3.74 16.57 0.28
N LEU A 72 -4.37 17.39 -0.57
CA LEU A 72 -4.21 18.83 -0.58
C LEU A 72 -5.49 19.51 -0.08
N ILE A 73 -5.38 20.36 0.92
CA ILE A 73 -6.53 21.07 1.49
C ILE A 73 -7.04 22.10 0.48
N HIS A 74 -8.35 22.14 0.26
CA HIS A 74 -8.96 23.14 -0.60
C HIS A 74 -8.79 24.55 0.02
N PRO A 75 -8.22 25.54 -0.70
CA PRO A 75 -7.86 26.84 -0.12
C PRO A 75 -9.07 27.60 0.43
N GLU A 76 -10.23 27.47 -0.23
CA GLU A 76 -11.44 28.22 0.10
C GLU A 76 -12.48 27.42 0.93
N LEU A 77 -12.45 26.09 0.85
CA LEU A 77 -13.51 25.23 1.40
C LEU A 77 -12.95 24.43 2.57
N LYS A 78 -13.19 24.93 3.79
CA LYS A 78 -12.74 24.26 5.03
C LYS A 78 -13.23 22.81 5.07
N GLY A 79 -12.31 21.89 5.30
CA GLY A 79 -12.60 20.45 5.41
C GLY A 79 -12.77 19.72 4.08
N LYS A 80 -12.65 20.40 2.93
CA LYS A 80 -12.59 19.76 1.62
C LYS A 80 -11.15 19.57 1.15
N ILE A 81 -10.96 18.55 0.34
CA ILE A 81 -9.68 18.17 -0.27
C ILE A 81 -9.78 18.47 -1.77
N MET A 82 -8.69 18.88 -2.39
CA MET A 82 -8.62 19.09 -3.83
C MET A 82 -8.63 17.74 -4.56
N GLN A 83 -9.40 17.66 -5.64
CA GLN A 83 -9.40 16.49 -6.52
C GLN A 83 -8.24 16.59 -7.52
N THR A 84 -7.04 16.20 -7.09
CA THR A 84 -5.81 16.29 -7.90
C THR A 84 -5.67 15.14 -8.89
N ARG A 85 -6.33 14.00 -8.64
CA ARG A 85 -6.22 12.77 -9.43
C ARG A 85 -7.54 12.41 -10.08
N ASN A 86 -7.59 12.48 -11.40
CA ASN A 86 -8.81 12.25 -12.19
C ASN A 86 -8.47 11.90 -13.64
N SER A 87 -9.51 11.67 -14.46
CA SER A 87 -9.38 11.33 -15.88
C SER A 87 -8.67 12.40 -16.73
N SER A 88 -8.69 13.66 -16.31
CA SER A 88 -7.99 14.77 -16.98
C SER A 88 -6.55 14.99 -16.51
N SER A 89 -6.09 14.23 -15.52
CA SER A 89 -4.75 14.32 -14.94
C SER A 89 -4.09 12.94 -14.94
N TYR A 90 -3.96 12.31 -13.77
CA TYR A 90 -3.41 10.98 -13.59
C TYR A 90 -4.01 10.32 -12.36
N PHE A 91 -3.96 8.98 -12.28
CA PHE A 91 -4.36 8.23 -11.09
C PHE A 91 -3.14 7.80 -10.26
N LEU A 92 -2.08 7.33 -10.91
CA LEU A 92 -0.80 7.00 -10.30
C LEU A 92 0.32 7.68 -11.08
N SER A 93 1.29 8.26 -10.36
CA SER A 93 2.48 8.82 -10.97
C SER A 93 3.43 7.70 -11.40
N ALA A 94 4.33 7.99 -12.35
CA ALA A 94 5.31 7.01 -12.81
C ALA A 94 6.20 6.50 -11.65
N GLN A 95 6.56 7.37 -10.72
CA GLN A 95 7.34 7.01 -9.54
C GLN A 95 6.57 6.06 -8.61
N GLU A 96 5.29 6.32 -8.36
CA GLU A 96 4.43 5.43 -7.57
C GLU A 96 4.27 4.06 -8.22
N CYS A 97 4.15 4.00 -9.56
CA CYS A 97 4.11 2.74 -10.31
C CYS A 97 5.41 1.94 -10.14
N ILE A 98 6.58 2.60 -10.26
CA ILE A 98 7.89 1.96 -10.08
C ILE A 98 8.03 1.44 -8.66
N THR A 99 7.71 2.26 -7.65
CA THR A 99 7.77 1.86 -6.23
C THR A 99 6.83 0.68 -5.95
N SER A 100 5.61 0.71 -6.49
CA SER A 100 4.64 -0.40 -6.36
C SER A 100 5.18 -1.68 -6.97
N ALA A 101 5.78 -1.60 -8.16
CA ALA A 101 6.39 -2.75 -8.83
C ALA A 101 7.58 -3.31 -8.04
N THR A 102 8.42 -2.44 -7.47
CA THR A 102 9.51 -2.87 -6.57
C THR A 102 8.96 -3.64 -5.37
N PHE A 103 7.91 -3.16 -4.72
CA PHE A 103 7.28 -3.90 -3.62
C PHE A 103 6.69 -5.24 -4.08
N GLN A 104 5.96 -5.27 -5.19
CA GLN A 104 5.39 -6.52 -5.71
C GLN A 104 6.47 -7.57 -6.02
N ASN A 105 7.63 -7.16 -6.52
CA ASN A 105 8.76 -8.05 -6.77
C ASN A 105 9.39 -8.60 -5.47
N ASN A 106 9.32 -7.85 -4.37
CA ASN A 106 9.79 -8.30 -3.06
C ASN A 106 8.78 -9.25 -2.37
N TYR A 107 7.52 -9.23 -2.77
CA TYR A 107 6.44 -10.03 -2.18
C TYR A 107 5.78 -10.95 -3.21
N LEU A 108 6.53 -11.96 -3.67
CA LEU A 108 6.07 -12.92 -4.68
C LEU A 108 4.95 -13.82 -4.14
N ASN A 109 3.99 -14.15 -5.00
CA ASN A 109 2.92 -15.09 -4.67
C ASN A 109 3.29 -16.51 -5.09
N TYR A 110 3.35 -17.43 -4.12
CA TYR A 110 3.56 -18.85 -4.39
C TYR A 110 2.42 -19.42 -5.24
N CYS A 111 2.79 -20.15 -6.29
CA CYS A 111 1.84 -20.75 -7.22
C CYS A 111 2.38 -22.09 -7.72
N LYS A 112 1.78 -23.19 -7.25
CA LYS A 112 2.14 -24.56 -7.65
C LYS A 112 1.94 -24.85 -9.14
N TYR A 113 1.16 -24.03 -9.84
CA TYR A 113 0.88 -24.16 -11.28
C TYR A 113 1.87 -23.35 -12.14
N SER A 114 2.74 -22.55 -11.51
CA SER A 114 3.79 -21.83 -12.21
C SER A 114 5.04 -22.69 -12.35
N THR A 115 5.70 -22.63 -13.50
CA THR A 115 6.98 -23.33 -13.74
C THR A 115 8.09 -22.83 -12.83
N SER A 116 8.06 -21.56 -12.43
CA SER A 116 9.02 -20.96 -11.49
C SER A 116 8.66 -21.16 -10.02
N GLY A 117 7.50 -21.76 -9.72
CA GLY A 117 6.95 -21.87 -8.36
C GLY A 117 6.27 -20.59 -7.83
N PHE A 118 6.39 -19.47 -8.54
CA PHE A 118 5.77 -18.18 -8.20
C PHE A 118 5.03 -17.58 -9.39
N TYR A 119 3.91 -16.91 -9.14
CA TYR A 119 3.19 -16.19 -10.19
C TYR A 119 2.53 -14.92 -9.64
N GLY A 120 2.97 -13.78 -10.18
CA GLY A 120 2.51 -12.46 -9.79
C GLY A 120 2.79 -12.12 -8.32
N SER A 121 2.06 -11.13 -7.83
CA SER A 121 2.06 -10.71 -6.42
C SER A 121 0.63 -10.35 -6.02
N LYS A 122 0.27 -10.65 -4.77
CA LYS A 122 -0.99 -10.18 -4.18
C LYS A 122 -0.83 -8.84 -3.44
N PHE A 123 0.38 -8.28 -3.44
CA PHE A 123 0.71 -7.06 -2.71
C PHE A 123 0.00 -5.85 -3.31
N VAL A 124 -0.91 -5.27 -2.54
CA VAL A 124 -1.78 -4.17 -3.01
C VAL A 124 -1.13 -2.81 -2.81
N THR A 125 -1.54 -1.85 -3.64
CA THR A 125 -1.18 -0.44 -3.52
C THR A 125 -2.45 0.38 -3.31
N VAL A 126 -2.47 1.22 -2.28
CA VAL A 126 -3.59 2.11 -1.97
C VAL A 126 -3.12 3.56 -1.99
N ALA A 127 -3.77 4.41 -2.79
CA ALA A 127 -3.57 5.85 -2.79
C ALA A 127 -4.76 6.53 -2.12
N ILE A 128 -4.54 7.28 -1.05
CA ILE A 128 -5.57 8.11 -0.41
C ILE A 128 -5.50 9.50 -1.03
N THR A 129 -6.51 9.85 -1.83
CA THR A 129 -6.65 11.14 -2.51
C THR A 129 -8.10 11.64 -2.45
N GLY A 130 -8.39 12.84 -2.96
CA GLY A 130 -9.71 13.51 -2.93
C GLY A 130 -10.60 13.23 -4.12
#